data_AF-A0A6C0HWS7-F1
#
_entry.id   AF-A0A6C0HWS7-F1
#
_cell.length_a   1.000
_cell.length_b   1.000
_cell.length_c   1.000
_cell.angle_alpha   90.00
_cell.angle_beta   90.00
_cell.angle_gamma   90.00
#
_symmetry.space_group_name_H-M   'P 1'
#
loop_
_entity.id
_entity.type
_entity.pdbx_description
1 polymer ?
#
loop_
_entity_poly.entity_id
_entity_poly.type
_entity_poly.pdbx_seq_one_letter_code
_entity_poly.pdbx_strand_id
1 'polypeptide(L)' 'MEFVYVMINGSEWEDIVIYLTEKEAIETSITNPNIRIEIFSKKTDCNGYLPTYNYYKDGKLY' A
#
# COMPACT_ATOMS: atom_id res chain seq x y z
N MET A 1 7.16 -4.22 13.30
CA MET A 1 6.10 -3.28 12.89
C MET A 1 5.21 -4.01 11.92
N GLU A 2 3.90 -3.90 12.08
CA GLU A 2 2.94 -4.46 11.12
C GLU A 2 2.69 -3.43 10.03
N PHE A 3 2.73 -3.86 8.76
CA PHE A 3 2.47 -3.02 7.60
C PHE A 3 1.25 -3.51 6.85
N VAL A 4 0.54 -2.58 6.22
CA VAL A 4 -0.47 -2.87 5.19
C VAL A 4 -0.20 -1.99 3.98
N TYR A 5 -0.55 -2.50 2.81
CA TYR A 5 -0.23 -1.90 1.53
C TYR A 5 -1.54 -1.66 0.78
N VAL A 6 -1.90 -0.41 0.54
CA VAL A 6 -3.22 -0.04 0.04
C VAL A 6 -3.12 0.42 -1.41
N MET A 7 -3.86 -0.23 -2.30
CA MET A 7 -3.96 0.19 -3.69
C MET A 7 -4.79 1.47 -3.81
N ILE A 8 -4.17 2.53 -4.34
CA ILE A 8 -4.85 3.80 -4.65
C ILE A 8 -4.95 3.92 -6.16
N ASN A 9 -6.17 3.82 -6.70
CA ASN A 9 -6.43 3.86 -8.14
C ASN A 9 -7.71 4.64 -8.50
N GLY A 10 -8.01 5.73 -7.80
CA GLY A 10 -9.22 6.52 -8.06
C GLY A 10 -10.55 5.74 -7.98
N SER A 11 -10.50 4.50 -7.48
CA SER A 11 -11.63 3.61 -7.30
C SER A 11 -12.49 4.06 -6.13
N GLU A 12 -13.74 3.61 -6.13
CA GLU A 12 -14.61 3.70 -4.96
C GLU A 12 -13.99 2.98 -3.75
N TRP A 13 -14.37 3.40 -2.55
CA TRP A 13 -13.76 2.87 -1.33
C TRP A 13 -14.00 1.36 -1.14
N GLU A 14 -15.15 0.85 -1.58
CA GLU A 14 -15.45 -0.58 -1.50
C GLU A 14 -14.57 -1.46 -2.39
N ASP A 15 -13.93 -0.87 -3.41
CA ASP A 15 -13.09 -1.57 -4.39
C ASP A 15 -11.59 -1.47 -4.06
N ILE A 16 -11.23 -0.86 -2.92
CA ILE A 16 -9.84 -0.72 -2.50
C ILE A 16 -9.27 -2.08 -2.07
N VAL A 17 -8.16 -2.47 -2.71
CA VAL A 17 -7.44 -3.69 -2.37
C VAL A 17 -6.36 -3.38 -1.33
N ILE A 18 -6.31 -4.19 -0.29
CA ILE A 18 -5.28 -4.16 0.75
C ILE A 18 -4.45 -5.43 0.65
N TYR A 19 -3.13 -5.28 0.47
CA TYR A 19 -2.17 -6.37 0.55
C TYR A 19 -1.57 -6.43 1.96
N LEU A 20 -1.30 -7.65 2.43
CA LEU A 20 -0.73 -7.89 3.76
C LEU A 20 0.77 -8.18 3.69
N THR A 21 1.32 -8.39 2.49
CA THR A 21 2.74 -8.64 2.27
C THR A 21 3.35 -7.62 1.33
N GLU A 22 4.61 -7.26 1.58
CA GLU A 22 5.39 -6.37 0.73
C GLU A 22 5.55 -6.94 -0.69
N LYS A 23 5.72 -8.26 -0.77
CA LYS A 23 5.90 -8.97 -2.03
C LYS A 23 4.69 -8.79 -2.96
N GLU A 24 3.47 -9.03 -2.46
CA GLU A 24 2.24 -8.86 -3.25
C GLU A 24 2.05 -7.41 -3.69
N ALA A 25 2.37 -6.45 -2.81
CA ALA A 25 2.33 -5.03 -3.12
C ALA A 25 3.28 -4.66 -4.28
N ILE A 26 4.53 -5.14 -4.24
CA ILE A 26 5.52 -4.90 -5.29
C ILE A 26 5.08 -5.55 -6.59
N GLU A 27 4.72 -6.84 -6.58
CA GLU A 27 4.27 -7.59 -7.77
C GLU A 27 3.05 -6.94 -8.43
N THR A 28 2.10 -6.46 -7.63
CA THR A 28 0.93 -5.71 -8.12
C THR A 28 1.34 -4.38 -8.75
N SER A 29 2.23 -3.62 -8.10
CA SER A 29 2.70 -2.33 -8.63
C SER A 29 3.44 -2.46 -9.96
N ILE A 30 4.12 -3.58 -10.19
CA ILE A 30 4.78 -3.92 -11.47
C ILE A 30 3.73 -4.25 -12.53
N THR A 31 2.72 -5.05 -12.17
CA THR A 31 1.65 -5.47 -13.09
C THR A 31 0.77 -4.29 -13.52
N ASN A 32 0.67 -3.26 -12.67
CA ASN A 32 -0.18 -2.09 -12.87
C ASN A 32 0.64 -0.80 -12.72
N PRO A 33 1.49 -0.42 -13.68
CA PRO A 33 2.49 0.66 -13.51
C PRO A 33 1.90 2.06 -13.25
N ASN A 34 0.60 2.26 -13.48
CA ASN A 34 -0.09 3.52 -13.26
C ASN A 34 -0.70 3.66 -11.86
N ILE A 35 -0.78 2.58 -11.06
CA ILE A 35 -1.32 2.65 -9.70
C ILE A 35 -0.21 2.97 -8.70
N ARG A 36 -0.62 3.47 -7.53
CA ARG A 36 0.24 3.62 -6.36
C ARG A 36 -0.19 2.64 -5.29
N ILE A 37 0.77 1.95 -4.68
CA ILE A 37 0.52 1.15 -3.48
C ILE A 37 1.09 1.88 -2.27
N GLU A 38 0.23 2.52 -1.48
CA GLU A 38 0.65 3.27 -0.29
C GLU A 38 0.95 2.36 0.90
N ILE A 39 2.01 2.69 1.64
CA ILE A 39 2.47 1.89 2.77
C ILE A 39 1.98 2.53 4.06
N PHE A 40 1.25 1.76 4.86
CA PHE A 40 0.83 2.16 6.19
C PHE A 40 1.50 1.27 7.24
N SER A 41 1.80 1.86 8.39
CA SER A 41 2.41 1.17 9.52
C SER A 41 1.51 1.26 10.75
N LYS A 42 1.39 0.15 11.47
CA LYS A 42 0.78 0.14 12.79
C LYS A 42 1.83 0.50 13.82
N LYS A 43 1.62 1.60 14.54
CA LYS A 43 2.45 1.98 15.68
C LYS A 43 1.82 1.47 16.97
N THR A 44 2.65 1.26 17.99
CA THR A 44 2.23 0.79 19.31
C THR A 44 1.37 1.79 20.08
N ASP A 45 1.43 3.06 19.71
CA ASP A 45 0.74 4.19 20.35
C ASP A 45 -0.60 4.57 19.68
N CYS A 46 -0.99 3.90 18.60
CA CYS A 46 -2.24 4.17 17.90
C CYS A 46 -3.09 2.90 17.66
N ASN A 47 -4.41 3.01 17.90
CA ASN A 47 -5.39 1.97 17.55
C ASN A 47 -5.72 1.98 16.04
N GLY A 48 -4.69 1.89 15.19
CA GLY A 48 -4.86 1.91 13.74
C GLY A 48 -3.55 1.92 12.96
N TYR A 49 -3.67 2.14 11.66
CA TYR A 49 -2.55 2.26 10.73
C TYR A 49 -2.37 3.72 10.34
N LEU A 50 -1.12 4.18 10.34
CA LEU A 50 -0.74 5.53 9.93
C LEU A 50 0.02 5.48 8.60
N PRO A 51 -0.19 6.45 7.70
CA PRO A 51 0.56 6.53 6.46
C PRO A 51 2.03 6.71 6.76
N THR A 52 2.88 5.98 6.04
CA THR A 52 4.33 6.20 6.09
C THR A 52 4.79 7.29 5.13
N TYR A 53 3.89 7.72 4.23
CA TYR A 53 4.17 8.59 3.08
C TYR A 53 5.12 7.98 2.03
N ASN A 54 5.46 6.71 2.16
CA ASN A 54 6.17 5.93 1.14
C ASN A 54 5.18 5.08 0.34
N TYR A 55 5.55 4.75 -0.89
CA TYR A 55 4.72 3.92 -1.76
C TYR A 55 5.52 3.12 -2.80
N TYR A 56 4.93 2.02 -3.27
CA TYR A 56 5.43 1.33 -4.47
C TYR A 56 4.70 1.81 -5.72
N LYS A 57 5.46 2.02 -6.80
CA LYS A 57 4.97 2.28 -8.15
C LYS A 57 5.94 1.66 -9.15
N ASP A 58 5.43 0.87 -10.09
CA ASP A 58 6.27 0.23 -11.13
C ASP A 58 7.46 -0.54 -10.51
N GLY A 59 7.21 -1.26 -9.40
CA GLY A 59 8.21 -2.03 -8.67
C GLY A 59 9.27 -1.21 -7.90
N LYS A 60 9.16 0.11 -7.86
CA LYS A 60 10.11 1.01 -7.19
C LYS A 60 9.47 1.66 -5.96
N LEU A 61 10.27 1.84 -4.91
CA LEU A 61 9.89 2.55 -3.70
C LEU A 61 10.14 4.05 -3.88
N TYR A 62 9.16 4.87 -3.47
CA TYR A 62 9.18 6.32 -3.49
C TYR A 62 8.75 6.90 -2.15
#